data_AF-A0A4W3HNJ0-F1
#
_entry.id   AF-A0A4W3HNJ0-F1
#
_cell.length_a   1.000
_cell.length_b   1.000
_cell.length_c   1.000
_cell.angle_alpha   90.00
_cell.angle_beta   90.00
_cell.angle_gamma   90.00
#
_symmetry.space_group_name_H-M   'P 1'
#
loop_
_entity.id
_entity.type
_entity.pdbx_description
1 polymer ?
#
loop_
_entity_poly.entity_id
_entity_poly.type
_entity_poly.pdbx_seq_one_letter_code
_entity_poly.pdbx_strand_id
1 'polypeptide(L)'
;MPKRRDVLAIVLIVLPWTLLITVWHQNTLSPLLTLRRDDGSEISVRRDAVQTSDWKESCPSDRGIVEVLRTEYVYTRPPPWSDALPAIHVVTPTYNRPVQKAELTRLTNTLLHVPNLHWILVEDAQRRTALVTRLLRETGLNYTHLNVETPRSYKLRGDVRNPRFPRGTMQRNLALRWLRETFHPNRSRPGVVYFGDDDNTYSLELFEEMRSTRKVSVWPVAFVGGLRYESPKVNAAGKVYGWKTVFDPHRPFAIDMAGFAINLHLVLQRPQAYFKLRGVKGGYQESSLLRELVTLNDLEPKAANCTKILVWHTRTEKPVLVNEGKKGFTDPNLEI
;
A
#
# COMPACT_ATOMS: atom_id res chain seq x y z
N MET A 1 -15.20 -59.28 14.36
CA MET A 1 -14.46 -58.97 15.61
C MET A 1 -13.29 -58.08 15.27
N PRO A 2 -13.26 -56.80 15.71
CA PRO A 2 -12.12 -55.92 15.47
C PRO A 2 -10.89 -56.47 16.19
N LYS A 3 -9.71 -56.44 15.56
CA LYS A 3 -8.49 -56.95 16.17
C LYS A 3 -8.13 -56.04 17.36
N ARG A 4 -7.57 -56.62 18.43
CA ARG A 4 -7.22 -55.94 19.70
C ARG A 4 -6.40 -54.64 19.53
N ARG A 5 -5.70 -54.49 18.40
CA ARG A 5 -4.94 -53.30 18.01
C ARG A 5 -5.82 -52.13 17.54
N ASP A 6 -6.95 -52.40 16.88
CA ASP A 6 -7.87 -51.37 16.37
C ASP A 6 -8.65 -50.71 17.51
N VAL A 7 -9.00 -51.48 18.55
CA VAL A 7 -9.66 -50.96 19.76
C VAL A 7 -8.74 -49.99 20.52
N LEU A 8 -7.44 -50.30 20.57
CA LEU A 8 -6.47 -49.44 21.25
C LEU A 8 -6.29 -48.09 20.53
N ALA A 9 -6.26 -48.10 19.19
CA ALA A 9 -6.15 -46.89 18.38
C ALA A 9 -7.39 -46.00 18.50
N ILE A 10 -8.59 -46.59 18.53
CA ILE A 10 -9.84 -45.85 18.72
C ILE A 10 -9.88 -45.20 20.11
N VAL A 11 -9.47 -45.92 21.16
CA VAL A 11 -9.51 -45.40 22.54
C VAL A 11 -8.43 -44.36 22.81
N LEU A 12 -7.21 -44.54 22.28
CA LEU A 12 -6.08 -43.65 22.60
C LEU A 12 -5.94 -42.45 21.68
N ILE A 13 -6.54 -42.48 20.48
CA ILE A 13 -6.37 -41.41 19.48
C ILE A 13 -7.71 -40.74 19.16
N VAL A 14 -8.76 -41.50 18.89
CA VAL A 14 -10.04 -40.92 18.42
C VAL A 14 -10.86 -40.35 19.58
N LEU A 15 -10.91 -41.05 20.71
CA LEU A 15 -11.66 -40.62 21.90
C LEU A 15 -11.16 -39.29 22.52
N PRO A 16 -9.84 -39.05 22.68
CA PRO A 16 -9.36 -37.78 23.19
C PRO A 16 -9.64 -36.60 22.26
N TRP A 17 -9.51 -36.80 20.94
CA TRP A 17 -9.77 -35.76 19.94
C TRP A 17 -11.26 -35.42 19.82
N THR A 18 -12.14 -36.41 19.90
CA THR A 18 -13.60 -36.17 19.91
C THR A 18 -14.05 -35.45 21.18
N LEU A 19 -13.51 -35.82 22.36
CA LEU A 19 -13.74 -35.08 23.61
C LEU A 19 -13.26 -33.63 23.52
N LEU A 20 -12.05 -33.40 22.99
CA LEU A 20 -11.49 -32.05 22.83
C LEU A 20 -12.37 -31.16 21.93
N ILE A 21 -12.87 -31.72 20.82
CA ILE A 21 -13.77 -31.01 19.90
C ILE A 21 -15.11 -30.71 20.56
N THR A 22 -15.68 -31.64 21.33
CA THR A 22 -16.95 -31.41 22.05
C THR A 22 -16.83 -30.34 23.13
N VAL A 23 -15.73 -30.33 23.90
CA VAL A 23 -15.47 -29.30 24.92
C VAL A 23 -15.24 -27.93 24.28
N TRP A 24 -14.56 -27.88 23.13
CA TRP A 24 -14.34 -26.63 22.40
C TRP A 24 -15.64 -26.06 21.82
N HIS A 25 -16.54 -26.90 21.32
CA HIS A 25 -17.87 -26.48 20.87
C HIS A 25 -18.78 -26.01 22.02
N GLN A 26 -18.71 -26.63 23.20
CA GLN A 26 -19.51 -26.19 24.37
C GLN A 26 -19.01 -24.86 24.95
N ASN A 27 -17.70 -24.61 24.97
CA ASN A 27 -17.13 -23.36 25.50
C ASN A 27 -17.29 -22.17 24.55
N THR A 28 -17.41 -22.40 23.25
CA THR A 28 -17.61 -21.32 22.25
C THR A 28 -19.06 -20.88 22.13
N LEU A 29 -20.03 -21.71 22.53
CA LEU A 29 -21.47 -21.41 22.47
C LEU A 29 -22.06 -20.84 23.77
N SER A 30 -21.33 -20.94 24.90
CA SER A 30 -21.82 -20.48 26.21
C SER A 30 -21.83 -18.95 26.42
N PRO A 31 -21.00 -18.10 25.79
CA PRO A 31 -21.08 -16.65 25.99
C PRO A 31 -22.21 -15.97 25.18
N LEU A 32 -22.84 -16.68 24.24
CA LEU A 32 -23.80 -16.10 23.28
C LEU A 32 -25.28 -16.29 23.66
N LEU A 33 -25.58 -17.11 24.69
CA LEU A 33 -26.95 -17.41 25.11
C LEU A 33 -27.37 -16.77 26.44
N THR A 34 -26.48 -16.01 27.10
CA THR A 34 -26.77 -15.31 28.37
C THR A 34 -27.06 -13.82 28.22
N LEU A 35 -27.01 -13.26 27.01
CA LEU A 35 -27.28 -11.83 26.74
C LEU A 35 -28.65 -11.54 26.09
N ARG A 36 -29.54 -12.55 26.02
CA ARG A 36 -30.87 -12.39 25.42
C ARG A 36 -31.95 -13.11 26.23
N ARG A 37 -32.17 -12.63 27.46
CA ARG A 37 -33.40 -12.88 28.22
C ARG A 37 -33.62 -11.72 29.20
N ASP A 38 -34.89 -11.37 29.34
CA ASP A 38 -35.51 -10.33 30.18
C ASP A 38 -35.48 -8.91 29.57
N ASP A 39 -36.60 -8.20 29.37
CA ASP A 39 -38.01 -8.49 29.63
C ASP A 39 -38.89 -7.61 28.74
N GLY A 40 -40.04 -8.15 28.34
CA GLY A 40 -41.14 -7.39 27.76
C GLY A 40 -42.26 -7.19 28.79
N SER A 41 -42.88 -6.02 28.79
CA SER A 41 -44.30 -5.80 29.10
C SER A 41 -44.64 -4.34 28.75
N GLU A 42 -45.36 -4.06 27.66
CA GLU A 42 -46.82 -4.08 27.46
C GLU A 42 -47.53 -2.77 27.90
N ILE A 43 -48.53 -2.37 27.10
CA ILE A 43 -49.67 -1.46 27.39
C ILE A 43 -49.64 0.00 26.88
N SER A 44 -50.22 0.14 25.67
CA SER A 44 -51.39 0.96 25.28
C SER A 44 -51.44 2.50 25.43
N VAL A 45 -51.66 3.16 24.27
CA VAL A 45 -52.68 4.19 23.93
C VAL A 45 -52.83 5.43 24.84
N ARG A 46 -52.54 6.64 24.31
CA ARG A 46 -53.53 7.72 24.01
C ARG A 46 -52.84 9.02 23.57
N ARG A 47 -53.39 9.61 22.50
CA ARG A 47 -53.32 11.04 22.20
C ARG A 47 -54.18 11.75 23.26
N ASP A 48 -53.70 12.87 23.79
CA ASP A 48 -54.52 14.07 24.03
C ASP A 48 -53.65 15.27 24.39
N ALA A 49 -54.16 16.42 23.98
CA ALA A 49 -53.59 17.74 24.14
C ALA A 49 -54.00 18.40 25.47
N VAL A 50 -53.39 19.55 25.75
CA VAL A 50 -53.88 20.70 26.56
C VAL A 50 -53.35 20.84 28.00
N GLN A 51 -52.62 21.95 28.14
CA GLN A 51 -52.44 22.89 29.27
C GLN A 51 -51.92 22.44 30.65
N THR A 52 -50.92 23.21 31.11
CA THR A 52 -50.81 23.96 32.40
C THR A 52 -49.32 24.28 32.57
N SER A 53 -48.85 25.37 33.17
CA SER A 53 -49.44 26.55 33.79
C SER A 53 -48.31 27.57 33.92
N ASP A 54 -48.65 28.82 33.69
CA ASP A 54 -47.84 30.02 33.82
C ASP A 54 -47.25 30.13 35.25
N TRP A 55 -45.92 30.09 35.36
CA TRP A 55 -45.18 30.60 36.54
C TRP A 55 -44.12 31.57 36.03
N LYS A 56 -44.47 32.85 36.07
CA LYS A 56 -43.53 33.96 35.95
C LYS A 56 -42.60 33.97 37.16
N GLU A 57 -41.34 33.65 36.96
CA GLU A 57 -40.25 34.17 37.76
C GLU A 57 -39.37 35.09 36.90
N SER A 58 -38.96 36.19 37.52
CA SER A 58 -38.44 37.40 36.88
C SER A 58 -36.92 37.52 37.04
N CYS A 59 -36.27 37.90 35.93
CA CYS A 59 -34.98 38.62 35.78
C CYS A 59 -33.66 37.87 36.04
N PRO A 60 -32.50 38.32 35.49
CA PRO A 60 -32.28 39.31 34.42
C PRO A 60 -31.38 38.78 33.26
N SER A 61 -31.30 39.61 32.22
CA SER A 61 -30.36 39.54 31.10
C SER A 61 -28.91 39.36 31.56
N ASP A 62 -28.30 38.20 31.29
CA ASP A 62 -26.92 38.13 30.79
C ASP A 62 -26.55 36.69 30.42
N ARG A 63 -26.77 36.31 29.15
CA ARG A 63 -26.00 35.23 28.53
C ARG A 63 -25.81 35.62 27.07
N GLY A 64 -24.64 36.20 26.79
CA GLY A 64 -24.15 36.31 25.43
C GLY A 64 -24.37 34.99 24.72
N ILE A 65 -25.06 35.05 23.58
CA ILE A 65 -25.16 33.93 22.66
C ILE A 65 -23.72 33.66 22.23
N VAL A 66 -23.07 32.71 22.88
CA VAL A 66 -21.85 32.11 22.35
C VAL A 66 -22.35 31.34 21.13
N GLU A 67 -22.21 31.95 19.97
CA GLU A 67 -22.40 31.29 18.70
C GLU A 67 -21.41 30.12 18.68
N VAL A 68 -21.90 28.94 19.02
CA VAL A 68 -21.13 27.71 18.89
C VAL A 68 -20.98 27.50 17.38
N LEU A 69 -19.91 28.06 16.82
CA LEU A 69 -19.43 27.73 15.49
C LEU A 69 -19.17 26.22 15.50
N ARG A 70 -20.19 25.48 15.08
CA ARG A 70 -20.11 24.04 14.88
C ARG A 70 -19.28 23.87 13.61
N THR A 71 -17.97 23.83 13.76
CA THR A 71 -17.06 23.55 12.65
C THR A 71 -17.37 22.14 12.18
N GLU A 72 -18.22 22.00 11.17
CA GLU A 72 -18.40 20.74 10.48
C GLU A 72 -17.12 20.44 9.71
N TYR A 73 -16.29 19.55 10.27
CA TYR A 73 -15.16 18.99 9.54
C TYR A 73 -15.72 18.03 8.48
N VAL A 74 -16.03 18.57 7.31
CA VAL A 74 -16.36 17.75 6.12
C VAL A 74 -15.07 17.07 5.67
N TYR A 75 -14.92 15.80 6.05
CA TYR A 75 -13.78 14.99 5.63
C TYR A 75 -13.91 14.64 4.14
N THR A 76 -13.26 15.43 3.28
CA THR A 76 -13.20 15.19 1.84
C THR A 76 -12.01 14.29 1.49
N ARG A 77 -12.24 13.29 0.63
CA ARG A 77 -11.21 12.41 0.09
C ARG A 77 -11.25 12.44 -1.45
N PRO A 78 -10.10 12.64 -2.13
CA PRO A 78 -8.79 12.97 -1.55
C PRO A 78 -8.76 14.36 -0.90
N PRO A 79 -7.81 14.64 0.02
CA PRO A 79 -7.61 15.98 0.58
C PRO A 79 -7.40 17.02 -0.52
N PRO A 80 -7.83 18.29 -0.30
CA PRO A 80 -7.63 19.35 -1.26
C PRO A 80 -6.13 19.60 -1.50
N TRP A 81 -5.79 19.95 -2.73
CA TRP A 81 -4.42 20.29 -3.10
C TRP A 81 -4.00 21.62 -2.47
N SER A 82 -2.81 21.65 -1.87
CA SER A 82 -2.22 22.85 -1.27
C SER A 82 -0.97 23.29 -2.03
N ASP A 83 -0.89 24.55 -2.43
CA ASP A 83 0.30 25.09 -3.10
C ASP A 83 1.55 25.12 -2.20
N ALA A 84 1.38 24.99 -0.88
CA ALA A 84 2.47 24.97 0.08
C ALA A 84 3.13 23.58 0.24
N LEU A 85 2.49 22.50 -0.22
CA LEU A 85 2.98 21.13 -0.01
C LEU A 85 3.62 20.56 -1.29
N PRO A 86 4.84 20.00 -1.21
CA PRO A 86 5.44 19.28 -2.33
C PRO A 86 4.54 18.13 -2.80
N ALA A 87 4.45 17.97 -4.12
CA ALA A 87 3.70 16.87 -4.73
C ALA A 87 4.46 15.55 -4.60
N ILE A 88 3.76 14.45 -4.32
CA ILE A 88 4.34 13.10 -4.35
C ILE A 88 3.87 12.39 -5.60
N HIS A 89 4.78 12.13 -6.52
CA HIS A 89 4.56 11.37 -7.75
C HIS A 89 4.84 9.89 -7.46
N VAL A 90 3.78 9.13 -7.18
CA VAL A 90 3.89 7.69 -6.95
C VAL A 90 3.83 6.98 -8.29
N VAL A 91 4.93 6.34 -8.68
CA VAL A 91 5.05 5.53 -9.90
C VAL A 91 4.74 4.08 -9.56
N THR A 92 3.63 3.57 -10.10
CA THR A 92 3.17 2.21 -9.86
C THR A 92 3.10 1.42 -11.16
N PRO A 93 4.08 0.53 -11.42
CA PRO A 93 3.95 -0.44 -12.50
C PRO A 93 2.90 -1.50 -12.11
N THR A 94 2.03 -1.88 -13.04
CA THR A 94 1.05 -2.96 -12.82
C THR A 94 0.91 -3.83 -14.07
N TYR A 95 0.33 -5.02 -13.92
CA TYR A 95 0.04 -5.93 -15.02
C TYR A 95 -1.18 -6.80 -14.73
N ASN A 96 -1.83 -7.25 -15.80
CA ASN A 96 -3.03 -8.09 -15.72
C ASN A 96 -2.72 -9.45 -15.08
N ARG A 97 -3.40 -9.72 -13.97
CA ARG A 97 -3.37 -10.98 -13.19
C ARG A 97 -4.63 -11.04 -12.31
N PRO A 98 -5.03 -12.23 -11.81
CA PRO A 98 -6.27 -12.38 -11.05
C PRO A 98 -6.43 -11.44 -9.84
N VAL A 99 -5.33 -11.08 -9.17
CA VAL A 99 -5.37 -10.20 -7.99
C VAL A 99 -5.24 -8.72 -8.33
N GLN A 100 -5.04 -8.32 -9.59
CA GLN A 100 -4.69 -6.94 -9.98
C GLN A 100 -5.67 -5.91 -9.41
N LYS A 101 -6.97 -6.13 -9.57
CA LYS A 101 -7.99 -5.18 -9.11
C LYS A 101 -7.95 -5.04 -7.59
N ALA A 102 -7.90 -6.15 -6.86
CA ALA A 102 -7.80 -6.14 -5.40
C ALA A 102 -6.55 -5.40 -4.90
N GLU A 103 -5.41 -5.58 -5.56
CA GLU A 103 -4.16 -4.89 -5.26
C GLU A 103 -4.27 -3.37 -5.43
N LEU A 104 -4.77 -2.95 -6.60
CA LEU A 104 -4.98 -1.54 -6.89
C LEU A 104 -6.05 -0.92 -5.96
N THR A 105 -7.08 -1.67 -5.58
CA THR A 105 -8.10 -1.22 -4.63
C THR A 105 -7.51 -0.96 -3.25
N ARG A 106 -6.74 -1.89 -2.67
CA ARG A 106 -6.13 -1.67 -1.34
C ARG A 106 -5.08 -0.54 -1.35
N LEU A 107 -4.33 -0.43 -2.45
CA LEU A 107 -3.38 0.67 -2.62
C LEU A 107 -4.13 2.01 -2.71
N THR A 108 -5.19 2.08 -3.53
CA THR A 108 -6.06 3.26 -3.63
C THR A 108 -6.57 3.71 -2.27
N ASN A 109 -7.07 2.77 -1.45
CA ASN A 109 -7.57 3.08 -0.12
C ASN A 109 -6.50 3.74 0.76
N THR A 110 -5.23 3.39 0.59
CA THR A 110 -4.11 4.04 1.28
C THR A 110 -3.82 5.42 0.68
N LEU A 111 -3.69 5.51 -0.64
CA LEU A 111 -3.31 6.75 -1.33
C LEU A 111 -4.35 7.87 -1.18
N LEU A 112 -5.63 7.53 -0.98
CA LEU A 112 -6.72 8.49 -0.72
C LEU A 112 -6.51 9.34 0.54
N HIS A 113 -5.63 8.93 1.44
CA HIS A 113 -5.32 9.67 2.66
C HIS A 113 -4.13 10.63 2.49
N VAL A 114 -3.41 10.58 1.36
CA VAL A 114 -2.18 11.33 1.17
C VAL A 114 -2.46 12.64 0.42
N PRO A 115 -2.24 13.82 1.02
CA PRO A 115 -2.44 15.09 0.34
C PRO A 115 -1.38 15.31 -0.74
N ASN A 116 -1.73 16.08 -1.78
CA ASN A 116 -0.86 16.44 -2.90
C ASN A 116 -0.19 15.21 -3.57
N LEU A 117 -0.91 14.10 -3.67
CA LEU A 117 -0.43 12.90 -4.33
C LEU A 117 -0.88 12.87 -5.78
N HIS A 118 0.05 12.60 -6.69
CA HIS A 118 -0.22 12.30 -8.09
C HIS A 118 0.19 10.87 -8.41
N TRP A 119 -0.79 10.03 -8.76
CA TRP A 119 -0.57 8.61 -9.00
C TRP A 119 -0.29 8.32 -10.48
N ILE A 120 0.95 7.94 -10.80
CA ILE A 120 1.37 7.57 -12.16
C ILE A 120 1.31 6.05 -12.28
N LEU A 121 0.19 5.55 -12.78
CA LEU A 121 -0.02 4.12 -12.97
C LEU A 121 0.36 3.72 -14.40
N VAL A 122 1.28 2.76 -14.53
CA VAL A 122 1.82 2.32 -15.82
C VAL A 122 1.57 0.83 -16.02
N GLU A 123 0.67 0.49 -16.95
CA GLU A 123 0.34 -0.89 -17.26
C GLU A 123 1.38 -1.56 -18.18
N ASP A 124 1.78 -2.80 -17.84
CA ASP A 124 2.47 -3.71 -18.75
C ASP A 124 1.47 -4.32 -19.76
N ALA A 125 1.01 -3.48 -20.68
CA ALA A 125 0.02 -3.81 -21.70
C ALA A 125 0.21 -2.98 -22.97
N GLN A 126 -0.24 -3.52 -24.12
CA GLN A 126 -0.22 -2.82 -25.41
C GLN A 126 -1.12 -1.59 -25.45
N ARG A 127 -2.20 -1.63 -24.67
CA ARG A 127 -3.19 -0.57 -24.53
C ARG A 127 -3.64 -0.50 -23.07
N ARG A 128 -4.10 0.68 -22.67
CA ARG A 128 -4.80 0.88 -21.39
C ARG A 128 -6.00 -0.06 -21.29
N THR A 129 -6.14 -0.77 -20.18
CA THR A 129 -7.24 -1.72 -19.97
C THR A 129 -8.48 -1.02 -19.45
N ALA A 130 -9.67 -1.57 -19.77
CA ALA A 130 -10.93 -1.01 -19.31
C ALA A 130 -11.06 -1.06 -17.77
N LEU A 131 -10.56 -2.15 -17.16
CA LEU A 131 -10.54 -2.36 -15.71
C LEU A 131 -9.80 -1.21 -15.01
N VAL A 132 -8.53 -0.98 -15.38
CA VAL A 132 -7.72 0.06 -14.74
C VAL A 132 -8.24 1.46 -15.05
N THR A 133 -8.69 1.71 -16.29
CA THR A 133 -9.28 3.00 -16.67
C THR A 133 -10.49 3.33 -15.80
N ARG A 134 -11.37 2.35 -15.58
CA ARG A 134 -12.57 2.52 -14.76
C ARG A 134 -12.21 2.72 -13.29
N LEU A 135 -11.34 1.87 -12.74
CA LEU A 135 -10.88 1.96 -11.36
C LEU A 135 -10.32 3.35 -11.06
N LEU A 136 -9.36 3.84 -11.87
CA LEU A 136 -8.74 5.15 -11.68
C LEU A 136 -9.76 6.29 -11.70
N ARG A 137 -10.71 6.27 -12.65
CA ARG A 137 -11.78 7.27 -12.76
C ARG A 137 -12.68 7.29 -11.53
N GLU A 138 -12.95 6.14 -10.93
CA GLU A 138 -13.82 6.01 -9.75
C GLU A 138 -13.13 6.42 -8.44
N THR A 139 -11.80 6.41 -8.39
CA THR A 139 -11.07 6.76 -7.14
C THR A 139 -11.19 8.23 -6.73
N GLY A 140 -11.31 9.15 -7.70
CA GLY A 140 -11.19 10.59 -7.44
C GLY A 140 -9.75 11.08 -7.15
N LEU A 141 -8.74 10.20 -7.16
CA LEU A 141 -7.33 10.59 -7.04
C LEU A 141 -6.89 11.41 -8.27
N ASN A 142 -5.87 12.26 -8.08
CA ASN A 142 -5.15 12.82 -9.22
C ASN A 142 -4.22 11.72 -9.78
N TYR A 143 -4.40 11.35 -11.05
CA TYR A 143 -3.64 10.27 -11.66
C TYR A 143 -3.22 10.57 -13.09
N THR A 144 -2.19 9.86 -13.55
CA THR A 144 -1.82 9.70 -14.95
C THR A 144 -1.81 8.21 -15.28
N HIS A 145 -2.57 7.83 -16.31
CA HIS A 145 -2.68 6.44 -16.75
C HIS A 145 -1.88 6.22 -18.04
N LEU A 146 -0.76 5.49 -17.92
CA LEU A 146 0.14 5.14 -19.03
C LEU A 146 0.15 3.64 -19.29
N ASN A 147 0.73 3.22 -20.41
CA ASN A 147 0.96 1.81 -20.70
C ASN A 147 2.20 1.61 -21.58
N VAL A 148 2.91 0.51 -21.36
CA VAL A 148 3.96 0.01 -22.26
C VAL A 148 4.10 -1.50 -22.09
N GLU A 149 3.94 -2.24 -23.18
CA GLU A 149 4.14 -3.68 -23.17
C GLU A 149 5.63 -4.00 -23.04
N THR A 150 5.98 -4.85 -22.08
CA THR A 150 7.29 -5.50 -22.03
C THR A 150 7.32 -6.66 -23.03
N PRO A 151 8.25 -6.66 -24.00
CA PRO A 151 8.34 -7.70 -25.01
C PRO A 151 8.38 -9.12 -24.43
N ARG A 152 7.65 -10.05 -25.06
CA ARG A 152 7.54 -11.45 -24.60
C ARG A 152 8.89 -12.14 -24.40
N SER A 153 9.89 -11.80 -25.22
CA SER A 153 11.26 -12.33 -25.10
C SER A 153 11.91 -12.05 -23.74
N TYR A 154 11.51 -10.99 -23.05
CA TYR A 154 11.98 -10.66 -21.69
C TYR A 154 11.17 -11.37 -20.59
N LYS A 155 9.94 -11.80 -20.88
CA LYS A 155 9.05 -12.50 -19.92
C LYS A 155 9.30 -14.01 -19.89
N LEU A 156 9.66 -14.61 -21.03
CA LEU A 156 9.70 -16.07 -21.22
C LEU A 156 10.96 -16.78 -20.68
N ARG A 157 12.01 -16.04 -20.26
CA ARG A 157 13.34 -16.61 -19.95
C ARG A 157 13.76 -16.54 -18.48
N GLY A 158 12.82 -16.29 -17.55
CA GLY A 158 13.11 -16.27 -16.13
C GLY A 158 12.62 -17.55 -15.45
N ASP A 159 13.52 -18.29 -14.80
CA ASP A 159 13.14 -19.02 -13.60
C ASP A 159 12.47 -18.02 -12.65
N VAL A 160 11.31 -18.36 -12.07
CA VAL A 160 10.57 -17.51 -11.13
C VAL A 160 11.48 -17.03 -9.99
N ARG A 161 12.52 -17.81 -9.67
CA ARG A 161 13.50 -17.52 -8.62
C ARG A 161 14.61 -16.56 -9.04
N ASN A 162 14.89 -16.40 -10.34
CA ASN A 162 15.98 -15.53 -10.81
C ASN A 162 15.66 -14.92 -12.18
N PRO A 163 14.69 -13.98 -12.26
CA PRO A 163 14.35 -13.35 -13.51
C PRO A 163 15.54 -12.54 -14.03
N ARG A 164 16.02 -12.89 -15.22
CA ARG A 164 17.11 -12.18 -15.92
C ARG A 164 16.77 -10.71 -16.20
N PHE A 165 15.49 -10.36 -16.15
CA PHE A 165 14.93 -9.03 -16.36
C PHE A 165 13.95 -8.69 -15.23
N PRO A 166 14.22 -7.67 -14.40
CA PRO A 166 13.29 -7.25 -13.37
C PRO A 166 11.96 -6.80 -13.97
N ARG A 167 10.84 -7.23 -13.36
CA ARG A 167 9.49 -6.79 -13.76
C ARG A 167 9.34 -5.29 -13.49
N GLY A 168 8.50 -4.63 -14.28
CA GLY A 168 8.22 -3.20 -14.11
C GLY A 168 9.29 -2.25 -14.66
N THR A 169 10.45 -2.74 -15.13
CA THR A 169 11.56 -1.87 -15.56
C THR A 169 11.16 -0.88 -16.66
N MET A 170 10.50 -1.35 -17.72
CA MET A 170 10.09 -0.50 -18.84
C MET A 170 9.02 0.51 -18.42
N GLN A 171 8.14 0.10 -17.50
CA GLN A 171 7.05 0.91 -16.97
C GLN A 171 7.59 2.04 -16.10
N ARG A 172 8.53 1.75 -15.17
CA ARG A 172 9.23 2.77 -14.37
C ARG A 172 10.01 3.74 -15.25
N ASN A 173 10.68 3.24 -16.30
CA ASN A 173 11.38 4.10 -17.26
C ASN A 173 10.44 4.96 -18.10
N LEU A 174 9.26 4.47 -18.47
CA LEU A 174 8.24 5.28 -19.15
C LEU A 174 7.75 6.40 -18.24
N ALA A 175 7.53 6.14 -16.95
CA ALA A 175 7.15 7.17 -15.99
C ALA A 175 8.25 8.23 -15.82
N LEU A 176 9.53 7.82 -15.73
CA LEU A 176 10.66 8.75 -15.70
C LEU A 176 10.72 9.64 -16.94
N ARG A 177 10.47 9.07 -18.12
CA ARG A 177 10.39 9.83 -19.38
C ARG A 177 9.22 10.82 -19.34
N TRP A 178 8.03 10.35 -18.98
CA TRP A 178 6.83 11.18 -18.89
C TRP A 178 7.03 12.36 -17.92
N LEU A 179 7.64 12.13 -16.76
CA LEU A 179 7.99 13.19 -15.81
C LEU A 179 8.91 14.24 -16.45
N ARG A 180 9.90 13.82 -17.22
CA ARG A 180 10.85 14.72 -17.91
C ARG A 180 10.23 15.49 -19.07
N GLU A 181 9.23 14.91 -19.74
CA GLU A 181 8.48 15.55 -20.82
C GLU A 181 7.42 16.51 -20.29
N THR A 182 6.87 16.23 -19.10
CA THR A 182 5.79 17.02 -18.48
C THR A 182 6.31 18.20 -17.66
N PHE A 183 7.45 18.02 -16.98
CA PHE A 183 7.98 18.98 -16.01
C PHE A 183 9.29 19.61 -16.49
N HIS A 184 9.42 20.93 -16.32
CA HIS A 184 10.64 21.67 -16.65
C HIS A 184 11.48 21.97 -15.39
N PRO A 185 12.81 21.76 -15.39
CA PRO A 185 13.65 21.95 -14.21
C PRO A 185 13.48 23.31 -13.50
N ASN A 186 13.36 24.39 -14.28
CA ASN A 186 13.37 25.77 -13.76
C ASN A 186 11.98 26.35 -13.44
N ARG A 187 10.91 25.61 -13.75
CA ARG A 187 9.52 26.09 -13.58
C ARG A 187 8.64 25.16 -12.76
N SER A 188 9.13 23.95 -12.50
CA SER A 188 8.33 22.93 -11.81
C SER A 188 8.26 23.22 -10.32
N ARG A 189 7.07 23.00 -9.76
CA ARG A 189 6.84 23.04 -8.31
C ARG A 189 7.68 21.95 -7.61
N PRO A 190 7.99 22.12 -6.32
CA PRO A 190 8.66 21.08 -5.53
C PRO A 190 7.89 19.77 -5.60
N GLY A 191 8.61 18.68 -5.81
CA GLY A 191 8.01 17.35 -5.90
C GLY A 191 9.00 16.24 -5.60
N VAL A 192 8.46 15.07 -5.31
CA VAL A 192 9.18 13.85 -4.97
C VAL A 192 8.66 12.72 -5.84
N VAL A 193 9.55 11.87 -6.35
CA VAL A 193 9.23 10.68 -7.13
C VAL A 193 9.48 9.46 -6.26
N TYR A 194 8.47 8.60 -6.14
CA TYR A 194 8.54 7.36 -5.38
C TYR A 194 8.09 6.18 -6.25
N PHE A 195 8.87 5.09 -6.25
CA PHE A 195 8.53 3.87 -6.99
C PHE A 195 7.84 2.89 -6.04
N GLY A 196 6.51 2.84 -6.11
CA GLY A 196 5.69 1.98 -5.27
C GLY A 196 4.97 0.91 -6.10
N ASP A 197 5.41 -0.34 -5.99
CA ASP A 197 4.77 -1.50 -6.63
C ASP A 197 3.36 -1.76 -6.06
N ASP A 198 2.48 -2.34 -6.86
CA ASP A 198 1.05 -2.45 -6.53
C ASP A 198 0.70 -3.44 -5.41
N ASP A 199 1.62 -4.33 -5.04
CA ASP A 199 1.43 -5.40 -4.05
C ASP A 199 2.05 -5.15 -2.67
N ASN A 200 2.83 -4.07 -2.55
CA ASN A 200 3.49 -3.66 -1.32
C ASN A 200 2.49 -3.01 -0.35
N THR A 201 2.87 -2.93 0.92
CA THR A 201 2.08 -2.27 1.97
C THR A 201 2.79 -1.00 2.44
N TYR A 202 2.05 0.11 2.51
CA TYR A 202 2.58 1.44 2.81
C TYR A 202 1.88 2.04 4.02
N SER A 203 2.65 2.54 5.00
CA SER A 203 2.08 3.37 6.06
C SER A 203 1.86 4.81 5.59
N LEU A 204 0.92 5.52 6.20
CA LEU A 204 0.70 6.95 5.90
C LEU A 204 1.91 7.81 6.31
N GLU A 205 2.58 7.43 7.41
CA GLU A 205 3.79 8.12 7.91
C GLU A 205 4.92 8.14 6.87
N LEU A 206 5.04 7.09 6.05
CA LEU A 206 6.03 7.00 4.97
C LEU A 206 5.94 8.19 3.99
N PHE A 207 4.73 8.60 3.64
CA PHE A 207 4.50 9.66 2.66
C PHE A 207 4.91 11.02 3.21
N GLU A 208 4.73 11.25 4.51
CA GLU A 208 5.20 12.48 5.16
C GLU A 208 6.73 12.51 5.31
N GLU A 209 7.35 11.37 5.63
CA GLU A 209 8.81 11.24 5.69
C GLU A 209 9.48 11.58 4.35
N MET A 210 8.93 11.07 3.24
CA MET A 210 9.50 11.28 1.91
C MET A 210 9.22 12.67 1.33
N ARG A 211 8.14 13.35 1.75
CA ARG A 211 7.70 14.63 1.16
C ARG A 211 8.78 15.72 1.23
N SER A 212 9.63 15.66 2.25
CA SER A 212 10.71 16.62 2.52
C SER A 212 12.05 16.30 1.82
N THR A 213 12.08 15.35 0.88
CA THR A 213 13.30 14.91 0.19
C THR A 213 13.94 16.01 -0.64
N ARG A 214 15.23 16.30 -0.40
CA ARG A 214 15.98 17.33 -1.13
C ARG A 214 16.80 16.76 -2.30
N LYS A 215 17.38 15.58 -2.13
CA LYS A 215 18.13 14.81 -3.14
C LYS A 215 17.53 13.41 -3.24
N VAL A 216 17.94 12.50 -2.37
CA VAL A 216 17.43 11.12 -2.30
C VAL A 216 17.31 10.72 -0.84
N SER A 217 16.10 10.37 -0.43
CA SER A 217 15.81 9.86 0.91
C SER A 217 15.81 8.35 0.92
N VAL A 218 16.22 7.75 2.04
CA VAL A 218 16.24 6.29 2.22
C VAL A 218 15.68 5.86 3.56
N TRP A 219 15.10 4.66 3.61
CA TRP A 219 14.53 4.07 4.82
C TRP A 219 14.59 2.53 4.78
N PRO A 220 14.35 1.87 5.93
CA PRO A 220 14.24 0.42 6.00
C PRO A 220 13.02 -0.14 5.27
N VAL A 221 13.17 -1.34 4.72
CA VAL A 221 12.08 -2.08 4.05
C VAL A 221 11.98 -3.46 4.68
N ALA A 222 10.76 -3.88 5.04
CA ALA A 222 10.52 -5.22 5.56
C ALA A 222 10.31 -6.26 4.45
N PHE A 223 10.62 -7.52 4.77
CA PHE A 223 10.40 -8.70 3.92
C PHE A 223 11.16 -8.71 2.59
N VAL A 224 12.35 -8.10 2.57
CA VAL A 224 13.26 -8.08 1.43
C VAL A 224 14.56 -8.82 1.75
N GLY A 225 15.31 -9.22 0.72
CA GLY A 225 16.63 -9.85 0.88
C GLY A 225 16.64 -11.19 1.64
N GLY A 226 15.49 -11.84 1.81
CA GLY A 226 15.35 -13.04 2.65
C GLY A 226 15.44 -12.75 4.15
N LEU A 227 15.20 -11.51 4.57
CA LEU A 227 15.30 -11.05 5.95
C LEU A 227 13.97 -10.51 6.46
N ARG A 228 13.89 -10.32 7.79
CA ARG A 228 12.78 -9.57 8.39
C ARG A 228 12.71 -8.14 7.83
N TYR A 229 13.86 -7.51 7.66
CA TYR A 229 14.01 -6.21 7.00
C TYR A 229 15.46 -5.99 6.56
N GLU A 230 15.65 -5.13 5.57
CA GLU A 230 16.93 -4.50 5.23
C GLU A 230 16.89 -3.01 5.63
N SER A 231 18.03 -2.43 6.01
CA SER A 231 18.09 -1.04 6.50
C SER A 231 19.41 -0.36 6.15
N PRO A 232 19.42 0.94 5.80
CA PRO A 232 20.64 1.74 5.72
C PRO A 232 21.40 1.77 7.06
N LYS A 233 22.74 1.73 7.01
CA LYS A 233 23.59 2.00 8.18
C LYS A 233 23.83 3.50 8.27
N VAL A 234 23.37 4.11 9.37
CA VAL A 234 23.49 5.55 9.62
C VAL A 234 24.46 5.77 10.79
N ASN A 235 25.43 6.68 10.61
CA ASN A 235 26.38 7.04 11.67
C ASN A 235 25.82 8.12 12.62
N ALA A 236 26.56 8.46 13.67
CA ALA A 236 26.15 9.49 14.64
C ALA A 236 25.93 10.88 14.02
N ALA A 237 26.54 11.16 12.86
CA ALA A 237 26.36 12.41 12.12
C ALA A 237 25.12 12.39 11.19
N GLY A 238 24.29 11.35 11.25
CA GLY A 238 23.10 11.24 10.41
C GLY A 238 23.42 10.93 8.94
N LYS A 239 24.59 10.34 8.65
CA LYS A 239 25.01 10.00 7.29
C LYS A 239 24.99 8.49 7.06
N VAL A 240 24.52 8.11 5.87
CA VAL A 240 24.55 6.73 5.41
C VAL A 240 26.00 6.35 5.07
N TYR A 241 26.51 5.28 5.68
CA TYR A 241 27.87 4.80 5.45
C TYR A 241 27.91 3.34 4.95
N GLY A 242 26.75 2.70 4.80
CA GLY A 242 26.64 1.35 4.25
C GLY A 242 25.24 0.78 4.45
N TRP A 243 25.13 -0.54 4.36
CA TRP A 243 23.84 -1.23 4.35
C TRP A 243 23.82 -2.42 5.32
N LYS A 244 22.69 -2.64 6.00
CA LYS A 244 22.40 -3.82 6.82
C LYS A 244 21.63 -4.82 5.98
N THR A 245 22.34 -5.56 5.14
CA THR A 245 21.80 -6.60 4.25
C THR A 245 22.70 -7.83 4.28
N VAL A 246 22.16 -8.99 3.88
CA VAL A 246 22.95 -10.24 3.71
C VAL A 246 23.31 -10.45 2.24
N PHE A 247 22.37 -10.20 1.33
CA PHE A 247 22.63 -10.31 -0.10
C PHE A 247 23.47 -9.13 -0.59
N ASP A 248 24.74 -9.43 -0.89
CA ASP A 248 25.71 -8.52 -1.50
C ASP A 248 25.72 -7.12 -0.84
N PRO A 249 26.14 -6.98 0.43
CA PRO A 249 26.04 -5.71 1.16
C PRO A 249 26.97 -4.60 0.63
N HIS A 250 27.89 -4.93 -0.27
CA HIS A 250 28.87 -4.02 -0.85
C HIS A 250 28.43 -3.42 -2.19
N ARG A 251 27.22 -3.73 -2.69
CA ARG A 251 26.67 -2.97 -3.82
C ARG A 251 26.57 -1.49 -3.41
N PRO A 252 26.81 -0.54 -4.33
CA PRO A 252 26.79 0.89 -4.02
C PRO A 252 25.49 1.35 -3.38
N PHE A 253 24.36 0.81 -3.82
CA PHE A 253 23.08 1.00 -3.15
C PHE A 253 22.43 -0.37 -2.92
N ALA A 254 22.69 -0.95 -1.74
CA ALA A 254 22.09 -2.21 -1.33
C ALA A 254 20.75 -1.96 -0.63
N ILE A 255 19.77 -1.54 -1.43
CA ILE A 255 18.41 -1.19 -1.00
C ILE A 255 17.39 -1.71 -2.01
N ASP A 256 16.18 -1.97 -1.56
CA ASP A 256 15.03 -2.33 -2.39
C ASP A 256 14.40 -1.09 -3.05
N MET A 257 13.65 -1.30 -4.15
CA MET A 257 12.93 -0.25 -4.88
C MET A 257 12.02 0.58 -3.98
N ALA A 258 11.32 -0.04 -3.03
CA ALA A 258 10.41 0.63 -2.11
C ALA A 258 11.12 1.43 -1.01
N GLY A 259 12.46 1.33 -0.91
CA GLY A 259 13.26 1.88 0.18
C GLY A 259 13.76 3.31 -0.02
N PHE A 260 13.48 3.95 -1.16
CA PHE A 260 13.96 5.29 -1.45
C PHE A 260 12.96 6.14 -2.23
N ALA A 261 13.11 7.46 -2.10
CA ALA A 261 12.45 8.44 -2.97
C ALA A 261 13.45 9.49 -3.46
N ILE A 262 13.14 10.10 -4.61
CA ILE A 262 14.04 10.99 -5.33
C ILE A 262 13.36 12.34 -5.47
N ASN A 263 14.07 13.43 -5.21
CA ASN A 263 13.58 14.76 -5.52
C ASN A 263 13.32 14.90 -7.04
N LEU A 264 12.14 15.40 -7.42
CA LEU A 264 11.75 15.54 -8.82
C LEU A 264 12.76 16.38 -9.60
N HIS A 265 13.26 17.48 -9.03
CA HIS A 265 14.23 18.34 -9.71
C HIS A 265 15.51 17.57 -10.07
N LEU A 266 15.97 16.66 -9.21
CA LEU A 266 17.12 15.80 -9.50
C LEU A 266 16.86 14.83 -10.66
N VAL A 267 15.64 14.27 -10.75
CA VAL A 267 15.22 13.43 -11.89
C VAL A 267 15.24 14.21 -13.21
N LEU A 268 14.84 15.49 -13.17
CA LEU A 268 14.81 16.38 -14.34
C LEU A 268 16.23 16.84 -14.74
N GLN A 269 17.09 17.14 -13.78
CA GLN A 269 18.50 17.53 -14.02
C GLN A 269 19.36 16.40 -14.60
N ARG A 270 18.96 15.14 -14.40
CA ARG A 270 19.67 13.95 -14.86
C ARG A 270 18.86 13.22 -15.94
N PRO A 271 18.63 13.81 -17.13
CA PRO A 271 17.70 13.28 -18.12
C PRO A 271 18.09 11.91 -18.70
N GLN A 272 19.37 11.53 -18.59
CA GLN A 272 19.91 10.26 -19.07
C GLN A 272 19.79 9.12 -18.03
N ALA A 273 19.47 9.44 -16.77
CA ALA A 273 19.40 8.44 -15.71
C ALA A 273 18.13 7.59 -15.83
N TYR A 274 18.28 6.30 -16.09
CA TYR A 274 17.18 5.34 -16.19
C TYR A 274 17.56 4.03 -15.50
N PHE A 275 16.56 3.21 -15.14
CA PHE A 275 16.83 1.85 -14.72
C PHE A 275 17.39 1.05 -15.89
N LYS A 276 18.55 0.41 -15.68
CA LYS A 276 19.15 -0.44 -16.71
C LYS A 276 18.31 -1.70 -16.89
N LEU A 277 17.96 -1.97 -18.15
CA LEU A 277 17.16 -3.14 -18.54
C LEU A 277 18.02 -4.39 -18.76
N ARG A 278 19.23 -4.22 -19.32
CA ARG A 278 20.14 -5.32 -19.69
C ARG A 278 21.47 -5.19 -18.95
N GLY A 279 22.15 -6.32 -18.76
CA GLY A 279 23.50 -6.35 -18.17
C GLY A 279 23.54 -6.03 -16.67
N VAL A 280 22.41 -6.14 -15.98
CA VAL A 280 22.29 -5.88 -14.54
C VAL A 280 22.23 -7.20 -13.79
N LYS A 281 23.15 -7.39 -12.85
CA LYS A 281 23.11 -8.53 -11.91
C LYS A 281 21.81 -8.49 -11.09
N GLY A 282 21.27 -9.64 -10.68
CA GLY A 282 20.11 -9.69 -9.79
C GLY A 282 20.33 -8.81 -8.55
N GLY A 283 19.36 -7.94 -8.24
CA GLY A 283 19.47 -6.95 -7.15
C GLY A 283 20.41 -5.78 -7.44
N TYR A 284 20.72 -5.42 -8.68
CA TYR A 284 21.54 -4.24 -8.99
C TYR A 284 20.78 -3.14 -9.75
N GLN A 285 19.47 -3.28 -9.89
CA GLN A 285 18.67 -2.34 -10.69
C GLN A 285 18.54 -0.98 -10.01
N GLU A 286 18.29 -0.95 -8.71
CA GLU A 286 18.22 0.26 -7.88
C GLU A 286 19.55 1.01 -7.93
N SER A 287 20.65 0.26 -7.74
CA SER A 287 22.01 0.76 -7.90
C SER A 287 22.27 1.35 -9.30
N SER A 288 21.66 0.81 -10.36
CA SER A 288 21.90 1.30 -11.72
C SER A 288 21.37 2.71 -11.94
N LEU A 289 20.26 3.07 -11.29
CA LEU A 289 19.70 4.42 -11.33
C LEU A 289 20.40 5.34 -10.33
N LEU A 290 20.48 4.93 -9.07
CA LEU A 290 20.93 5.80 -7.97
C LEU A 290 22.37 6.29 -8.13
N ARG A 291 23.26 5.46 -8.70
CA ARG A 291 24.65 5.86 -9.01
C ARG A 291 24.75 7.02 -10.00
N GLU A 292 23.76 7.22 -10.85
CA GLU A 292 23.73 8.31 -11.83
C GLU A 292 23.11 9.60 -11.24
N LEU A 293 22.54 9.51 -10.02
CA LEU A 293 21.83 10.60 -9.37
C LEU A 293 22.59 11.18 -8.17
N VAL A 294 23.12 10.33 -7.29
CA VAL A 294 23.68 10.73 -5.98
C VAL A 294 24.87 9.87 -5.56
N THR A 295 25.63 10.37 -4.58
CA THR A 295 26.60 9.58 -3.81
C THR A 295 26.01 9.11 -2.48
N LEU A 296 26.70 8.21 -1.77
CA LEU A 296 26.24 7.71 -0.46
C LEU A 296 26.08 8.85 0.58
N ASN A 297 26.95 9.86 0.53
CA ASN A 297 26.95 10.98 1.49
C ASN A 297 25.82 11.99 1.25
N ASP A 298 25.21 11.96 0.07
CA ASP A 298 24.07 12.78 -0.32
C ASP A 298 22.73 12.20 0.16
N LEU A 299 22.72 10.96 0.65
CA LEU A 299 21.50 10.29 1.09
C LEU A 299 20.94 10.91 2.38
N GLU A 300 19.63 11.03 2.44
CA GLU A 300 18.86 11.56 3.57
C GLU A 300 18.17 10.40 4.32
N PRO A 301 18.71 9.91 5.45
CA PRO A 301 18.06 8.86 6.21
C PRO A 301 16.75 9.36 6.82
N LYS A 302 15.68 8.58 6.62
CA LYS A 302 14.33 8.80 7.17
C LYS A 302 13.99 7.72 8.19
N ALA A 303 12.74 7.69 8.64
CA ALA A 303 12.18 6.68 9.54
C ALA A 303 12.98 6.59 10.85
N ALA A 304 13.14 7.74 11.51
CA ALA A 304 13.94 7.91 12.74
C ALA A 304 15.37 7.34 12.58
N ASN A 305 16.15 7.90 11.65
CA ASN A 305 17.51 7.43 11.31
C ASN A 305 17.56 5.93 10.96
N CYS A 306 16.58 5.49 10.16
CA CYS A 306 16.45 4.14 9.66
C CYS A 306 16.28 3.06 10.75
N THR A 307 15.56 3.41 11.82
CA THR A 307 15.24 2.50 12.93
C THR A 307 13.78 2.03 12.93
N LYS A 308 12.89 2.68 12.17
CA LYS A 308 11.48 2.27 12.01
C LYS A 308 11.22 1.61 10.65
N ILE A 309 10.29 0.66 10.62
CA ILE A 309 9.75 0.08 9.38
C ILE A 309 8.45 0.79 9.03
N LEU A 310 8.39 1.42 7.86
CA LEU A 310 7.22 2.16 7.37
C LEU A 310 6.66 1.62 6.05
N VAL A 311 7.33 0.61 5.47
CA VAL A 311 6.97 -0.06 4.22
C VAL A 311 7.34 -1.53 4.28
N TRP A 312 6.47 -2.38 3.73
CA TRP A 312 6.62 -3.82 3.70
C TRP A 312 6.49 -4.34 2.28
N HIS A 313 7.47 -5.13 1.84
CA HIS A 313 7.44 -5.81 0.55
C HIS A 313 6.55 -7.07 0.64
N THR A 314 5.26 -6.86 0.88
CA THR A 314 4.27 -7.94 0.87
C THR A 314 4.16 -8.57 -0.52
N ARG A 315 3.73 -9.85 -0.55
CA ARG A 315 3.44 -10.57 -1.78
C ARG A 315 2.13 -11.30 -1.60
N THR A 316 1.30 -11.26 -2.63
CA THR A 316 0.01 -11.96 -2.61
C THR A 316 0.16 -13.33 -3.25
N GLU A 317 -0.38 -14.34 -2.59
CA GLU A 317 -0.41 -15.70 -3.12
C GLU A 317 -1.22 -15.78 -4.42
N LYS A 318 -0.87 -16.73 -5.28
CA LYS A 318 -1.63 -16.97 -6.51
C LYS A 318 -2.97 -17.62 -6.14
N PRO A 319 -4.12 -17.08 -6.56
CA PRO A 319 -5.42 -17.69 -6.30
C PRO A 319 -5.52 -19.11 -6.89
N VAL A 320 -6.15 -20.01 -6.14
CA VAL A 320 -6.41 -21.39 -6.55
C VAL A 320 -7.71 -21.43 -7.37
N LEU A 321 -7.60 -21.43 -8.69
CA LEU A 321 -8.72 -21.40 -9.63
C LEU A 321 -8.96 -22.76 -10.32
N VAL A 322 -8.74 -23.87 -9.59
CA VAL A 322 -8.83 -25.22 -10.17
C VAL A 322 -10.25 -25.57 -10.62
N ASN A 323 -11.27 -25.04 -9.94
CA ASN A 323 -12.68 -25.31 -10.23
C ASN A 323 -13.21 -24.55 -11.47
N GLU A 324 -12.45 -23.61 -12.04
CA GLU A 324 -12.78 -23.02 -13.35
C GLU A 324 -12.71 -24.08 -14.47
N GLY A 325 -11.92 -25.14 -14.28
CA GLY A 325 -11.71 -26.17 -15.29
C GLY A 325 -11.13 -25.62 -16.59
N LYS A 326 -11.17 -26.43 -17.66
CA LYS A 326 -10.66 -26.01 -18.98
C LYS A 326 -11.67 -25.19 -19.80
N LYS A 327 -12.96 -25.30 -19.48
CA LYS A 327 -14.05 -24.65 -20.21
C LYS A 327 -14.46 -23.29 -19.61
N GLY A 328 -13.95 -22.95 -18.42
CA GLY A 328 -14.49 -21.88 -17.58
C GLY A 328 -15.72 -22.36 -16.82
N PHE A 329 -15.87 -21.90 -15.58
CA PHE A 329 -17.05 -22.13 -14.75
C PHE A 329 -17.77 -20.81 -14.45
N THR A 330 -17.03 -19.77 -14.10
CA THR A 330 -17.61 -18.45 -13.82
C THR A 330 -17.89 -17.67 -15.10
N ASP A 331 -18.77 -16.67 -15.02
CA ASP A 331 -19.02 -15.75 -16.13
C ASP A 331 -17.74 -14.95 -16.42
N PRO A 332 -17.09 -15.11 -17.60
CA PRO A 332 -15.86 -14.40 -17.93
C PRO A 332 -16.05 -12.88 -18.07
N ASN A 333 -17.30 -12.39 -18.11
CA ASN A 333 -17.61 -10.97 -18.16
C ASN A 333 -17.67 -10.32 -16.76
N LEU A 334 -17.71 -11.11 -15.69
CA LEU A 334 -17.70 -10.59 -14.33
C LEU A 334 -16.27 -10.17 -13.94
N GLU A 335 -16.04 -8.87 -13.83
CA GLU A 335 -14.73 -8.30 -13.50
C GLU A 335 -14.38 -8.50 -12.02
N ILE A 336 -13.25 -9.21 -11.76
CA ILE A 336 -12.71 -9.50 -10.42
C ILE A 336 -11.51 -8.62 -10.04
#